data_AF-A0A7X6YUX6-F1
#
_entry.id   AF-A0A7X6YUX6-F1
#
_cell.length_a   1.000
_cell.length_b   1.000
_cell.length_c   1.000
_cell.angle_alpha   90.00
_cell.angle_beta   90.00
_cell.angle_gamma   90.00
#
_symmetry.space_group_name_H-M   'P 1'
#
loop_
_entity.id
_entity.type
_entity.pdbx_description
1 polymer ?
#
loop_
_entity_poly.entity_id
_entity_poly.type
_entity_poly.pdbx_seq_one_letter_code
_entity_poly.pdbx_strand_id
1 'polypeptide(L)'
;MKRKAPRLFFDANDYKLLAIVNDVLRRGSRPQSLSSLMAPYMHPRGIKEMAAPSGLRIAYAIVGLLGSLEAGKAQDRIVALRSLRDEVFSSSTTYFQKNTARVLMQIMKELVRSRGNELRQLKLAHDFRMAYAGKPRLVKAELRRHHLLEMPEAWNQFAFDDHVHDANTKGRKSPTHLLMDAWIKGIRKLTVVYYNHVEDEVVAELLEAGSILDIHVRIGIELWSQFRGKFVRFVWELEGFFDNHDLLRFLDEPPVMALLEEGREVSRYQQRYVLAALGEFNRRHRPVLDGELGVSSRELDEADFLRYVGTGQPSLLHLAKYIQDG
;
A
#
# COMPACT_ATOMS: atom_id res chain seq x y z
N MET A 1 -24.43 -7.52 24.77
CA MET A 1 -25.09 -6.20 24.66
C MET A 1 -24.09 -5.20 24.07
N LYS A 2 -24.36 -4.64 22.86
CA LYS A 2 -23.52 -3.57 22.31
C LYS A 2 -23.73 -2.30 23.14
N ARG A 3 -22.72 -1.87 23.89
CA ARG A 3 -22.74 -0.54 24.55
C ARG A 3 -22.80 0.52 23.45
N LYS A 4 -23.99 1.04 23.16
CA LYS A 4 -24.13 2.21 22.28
C LYS A 4 -23.29 3.34 22.89
N ALA A 5 -22.36 3.88 22.10
CA ALA A 5 -21.54 5.01 22.52
C ALA A 5 -22.45 6.19 22.93
N PRO A 6 -22.11 6.98 23.96
CA PRO A 6 -22.99 8.02 24.46
C PRO A 6 -23.18 9.11 23.39
N ARG A 7 -24.44 9.43 23.07
CA ARG A 7 -24.84 10.51 22.13
C ARG A 7 -24.30 11.90 22.50
N LEU A 8 -23.76 12.06 23.70
CA LEU A 8 -23.21 13.34 24.19
C LEU A 8 -21.85 13.69 23.56
N PHE A 9 -21.07 12.69 23.13
CA PHE A 9 -19.67 12.88 22.69
C PHE A 9 -19.48 12.82 21.17
N PHE A 10 -20.52 12.44 20.41
CA PHE A 10 -20.45 12.24 18.96
C PHE A 10 -21.65 12.85 18.25
N ASP A 11 -21.40 13.54 17.15
CA ASP A 11 -22.41 14.16 16.29
C ASP A 11 -23.05 13.10 15.37
N ALA A 12 -24.30 13.31 14.96
CA ALA A 12 -24.98 12.50 13.94
C ALA A 12 -24.14 12.30 12.67
N ASN A 13 -23.33 13.29 12.29
CA ASN A 13 -22.42 13.22 11.16
C ASN A 13 -21.23 12.27 11.37
N ASP A 14 -20.76 12.08 12.61
CA ASP A 14 -19.72 11.10 12.94
C ASP A 14 -20.26 9.68 12.71
N TYR A 15 -21.51 9.44 13.13
CA TYR A 15 -22.22 8.20 12.85
C TYR A 15 -22.49 8.01 11.35
N LYS A 16 -22.86 9.08 10.62
CA LYS A 16 -23.10 9.02 9.17
C LYS A 16 -21.82 8.65 8.41
N LEU A 17 -20.69 9.29 8.74
CA LEU A 17 -19.39 8.96 8.18
C LEU A 17 -19.03 7.50 8.46
N LEU A 18 -19.16 7.05 9.72
CA LEU A 18 -18.85 5.67 10.07
C LEU A 18 -19.75 4.65 9.35
N ALA A 19 -21.05 4.94 9.22
CA ALA A 19 -21.98 4.09 8.49
C ALA A 19 -21.56 3.96 7.01
N ILE A 20 -21.19 5.08 6.38
CA ILE A 20 -20.67 5.13 5.01
C ILE A 20 -19.41 4.28 4.87
N VAL A 21 -18.42 4.48 5.74
CA VAL A 21 -17.15 3.76 5.65
C VAL A 21 -17.38 2.25 5.78
N ASN A 22 -18.16 1.84 6.79
CA ASN A 22 -18.49 0.43 6.98
C ASN A 22 -19.31 -0.16 5.82
N ASP A 23 -20.13 0.64 5.16
CA ASP A 23 -20.91 0.20 3.99
C ASP A 23 -20.01 -0.09 2.79
N VAL A 24 -19.08 0.81 2.48
CA VAL A 24 -18.11 0.61 1.38
C VAL A 24 -17.20 -0.59 1.67
N LEU A 25 -16.72 -0.74 2.91
CA LEU A 25 -15.90 -1.89 3.33
C LEU A 25 -16.64 -3.23 3.31
N ARG A 26 -17.97 -3.24 3.52
CA ARG A 26 -18.77 -4.47 3.47
C ARG A 26 -19.11 -4.89 2.05
N ARG A 27 -19.23 -3.93 1.13
CA ARG A 27 -19.78 -4.18 -0.21
C ARG A 27 -18.72 -4.50 -1.27
N GLY A 28 -17.45 -4.16 -1.05
CA GLY A 28 -16.34 -4.46 -1.98
C GLY A 28 -16.51 -3.82 -3.36
N SER A 29 -15.74 -2.76 -3.67
CA SER A 29 -15.60 -2.08 -4.98
C SER A 29 -16.84 -1.82 -5.88
N ARG A 30 -18.08 -2.07 -5.45
CA ARG A 30 -19.31 -1.75 -6.21
C ARG A 30 -20.37 -1.08 -5.35
N PRO A 31 -20.49 0.25 -5.39
CA PRO A 31 -21.68 0.94 -4.92
C PRO A 31 -22.64 1.15 -6.10
N GLN A 32 -23.95 1.32 -5.87
CA GLN A 32 -24.94 1.69 -6.91
C GLN A 32 -25.71 2.99 -6.64
N SER A 33 -25.69 3.56 -5.42
CA SER A 33 -26.50 4.77 -5.13
C SER A 33 -25.72 6.08 -4.94
N LEU A 34 -24.45 6.03 -4.51
CA LEU A 34 -23.56 7.21 -4.40
C LEU A 34 -22.29 7.10 -5.26
N SER A 35 -21.95 5.91 -5.76
CA SER A 35 -20.86 5.70 -6.73
C SER A 35 -21.14 6.30 -8.09
N SER A 36 -22.40 6.25 -8.53
CA SER A 36 -22.82 6.83 -9.81
C SER A 36 -22.60 8.36 -9.80
N LEU A 37 -22.70 8.99 -8.63
CA LEU A 37 -22.45 10.41 -8.39
C LEU A 37 -20.98 10.73 -8.08
N MET A 38 -20.16 9.73 -7.77
CA MET A 38 -18.73 9.84 -7.47
C MET A 38 -17.86 9.16 -8.54
N ALA A 39 -18.37 9.06 -9.77
CA ALA A 39 -17.67 8.37 -10.83
C ALA A 39 -16.31 9.02 -11.16
N PRO A 40 -15.28 8.24 -11.56
CA PRO A 40 -13.93 8.74 -11.81
C PRO A 40 -13.86 9.86 -12.87
N TYR A 41 -14.79 9.85 -13.83
CA TYR A 41 -14.86 10.82 -14.93
C TYR A 41 -15.53 12.16 -14.57
N MET A 42 -16.08 12.32 -13.36
CA MET A 42 -16.71 13.58 -12.95
C MET A 42 -15.73 14.46 -12.18
N HIS A 43 -15.56 15.70 -12.63
CA HIS A 43 -14.68 16.66 -11.96
C HIS A 43 -15.21 16.99 -10.53
N PRO A 44 -14.33 17.10 -9.51
CA PRO A 44 -14.75 17.39 -8.12
C PRO A 44 -15.62 18.64 -7.97
N ARG A 45 -15.34 19.69 -8.76
CA ARG A 45 -16.10 20.97 -8.79
C ARG A 45 -17.34 20.98 -9.68
N GLY A 46 -17.77 19.81 -10.17
CA GLY A 46 -18.96 19.66 -11.01
C GLY A 46 -20.14 19.11 -10.23
N ILE A 47 -20.84 18.12 -10.81
CA ILE A 47 -21.99 17.43 -10.20
C ILE A 47 -21.65 16.83 -8.82
N LYS A 48 -20.38 16.47 -8.57
CA LYS A 48 -19.88 15.99 -7.28
C LYS A 48 -20.08 16.99 -6.15
N GLU A 49 -19.88 18.28 -6.38
CA GLU A 49 -20.08 19.33 -5.38
C GLU A 49 -21.53 19.45 -4.93
N MET A 50 -22.46 19.29 -5.86
CA MET A 50 -23.90 19.30 -5.59
C MET A 50 -24.38 18.00 -4.91
N ALA A 51 -23.68 16.88 -5.12
CA ALA A 51 -24.08 15.57 -4.63
C ALA A 51 -23.67 15.28 -3.17
N ALA A 52 -22.52 15.79 -2.71
CA ALA A 52 -22.07 15.58 -1.33
C ALA A 52 -21.07 16.65 -0.85
N PRO A 53 -21.05 16.97 0.47
CA PRO A 53 -20.01 17.80 1.09
C PRO A 53 -18.60 17.26 0.86
N SER A 54 -17.62 18.14 0.64
CA SER A 54 -16.24 17.74 0.28
C SER A 54 -15.57 16.81 1.29
N GLY A 55 -15.79 16.99 2.59
CA GLY A 55 -15.25 16.06 3.61
C GLY A 55 -15.77 14.62 3.48
N LEU A 56 -17.03 14.46 3.04
CA LEU A 56 -17.56 13.12 2.74
C LEU A 56 -16.95 12.58 1.45
N ARG A 57 -16.76 13.40 0.42
CA ARG A 57 -16.14 12.96 -0.85
C ARG A 57 -14.69 12.50 -0.66
N ILE A 58 -13.89 13.24 0.12
CA ILE A 58 -12.53 12.82 0.49
C ILE A 58 -12.58 11.49 1.23
N ALA A 59 -13.49 11.34 2.21
CA ALA A 59 -13.63 10.08 2.91
C ALA A 59 -13.99 8.92 1.97
N TYR A 60 -14.91 9.12 1.03
CA TYR A 60 -15.26 8.13 0.00
C TYR A 60 -14.06 7.76 -0.88
N ALA A 61 -13.31 8.75 -1.35
CA ALA A 61 -12.14 8.51 -2.18
C ALA A 61 -11.04 7.72 -1.41
N ILE A 62 -10.82 8.05 -0.14
CA ILE A 62 -9.86 7.31 0.70
C ILE A 62 -10.33 5.87 0.92
N VAL A 63 -11.60 5.65 1.28
CA VAL A 63 -12.10 4.29 1.52
C VAL A 63 -12.11 3.47 0.22
N GLY A 64 -12.43 4.09 -0.91
CA GLY A 64 -12.33 3.47 -2.23
C GLY A 64 -10.89 3.04 -2.56
N LEU A 65 -9.91 3.91 -2.30
CA LEU A 65 -8.49 3.56 -2.42
C LEU A 65 -8.13 2.41 -1.50
N LEU A 66 -8.40 2.50 -0.20
CA LEU A 66 -8.05 1.44 0.76
C LEU A 66 -8.69 0.08 0.39
N GLY A 67 -9.94 0.07 -0.07
CA GLY A 67 -10.58 -1.14 -0.58
C GLY A 67 -9.91 -1.70 -1.84
N SER A 68 -9.49 -0.83 -2.77
CA SER A 68 -8.74 -1.26 -3.96
C SER A 68 -7.34 -1.80 -3.61
N LEU A 69 -6.71 -1.35 -2.53
CA LEU A 69 -5.41 -1.87 -2.08
C LEU A 69 -5.52 -3.27 -1.46
N GLU A 70 -6.68 -3.63 -0.90
CA GLU A 70 -6.92 -4.95 -0.31
C GLU A 70 -7.26 -6.02 -1.37
N ALA A 71 -8.05 -5.68 -2.40
CA ALA A 71 -8.60 -6.68 -3.34
C ALA A 71 -8.67 -6.23 -4.81
N GLY A 72 -8.24 -5.02 -5.15
CA GLY A 72 -8.30 -4.46 -6.50
C GLY A 72 -7.11 -4.84 -7.38
N LYS A 73 -7.30 -4.79 -8.71
CA LYS A 73 -6.20 -4.94 -9.68
C LYS A 73 -5.36 -3.66 -9.75
N ALA A 74 -4.18 -3.71 -10.37
CA ALA A 74 -3.30 -2.54 -10.53
C ALA A 74 -4.05 -1.32 -11.09
N GLN A 75 -4.83 -1.51 -12.16
CA GLN A 75 -5.62 -0.42 -12.75
C GLN A 75 -6.66 0.17 -11.79
N ASP A 76 -7.34 -0.66 -11.00
CA ASP A 76 -8.32 -0.18 -10.02
C ASP A 76 -7.66 0.68 -8.95
N ARG A 77 -6.46 0.27 -8.49
CA ARG A 77 -5.66 1.00 -7.51
C ARG A 77 -5.23 2.36 -8.03
N ILE A 78 -4.73 2.41 -9.26
CA ILE A 78 -4.33 3.66 -9.93
C ILE A 78 -5.51 4.62 -10.10
N VAL A 79 -6.66 4.12 -10.59
CA VAL A 79 -7.86 4.93 -10.77
C VAL A 79 -8.36 5.49 -9.43
N ALA A 80 -8.33 4.68 -8.38
CA ALA A 80 -8.70 5.13 -7.04
C ALA A 80 -7.70 6.17 -6.49
N LEU A 81 -6.40 5.99 -6.75
CA LEU A 81 -5.35 6.92 -6.33
C LEU A 81 -5.48 8.29 -7.03
N ARG A 82 -5.75 8.29 -8.35
CA ARG A 82 -6.07 9.52 -9.11
C ARG A 82 -7.30 10.22 -8.55
N SER A 83 -8.38 9.47 -8.34
CA SER A 83 -9.63 10.01 -7.78
C SER A 83 -9.41 10.66 -6.41
N LEU A 84 -8.57 10.05 -5.56
CA LEU A 84 -8.16 10.63 -4.29
C LEU A 84 -7.35 11.92 -4.47
N ARG A 85 -6.32 11.89 -5.32
CA ARG A 85 -5.49 13.07 -5.61
C ARG A 85 -6.39 14.22 -6.04
N ASP A 86 -7.30 13.98 -6.97
CA ASP A 86 -8.20 15.01 -7.48
C ASP A 86 -9.08 15.55 -6.37
N GLU A 87 -9.70 14.71 -5.54
CA GLU A 87 -10.58 15.18 -4.47
C GLU A 87 -9.83 15.96 -3.37
N VAL A 88 -8.64 15.51 -3.00
CA VAL A 88 -7.80 16.15 -1.97
C VAL A 88 -7.22 17.47 -2.49
N PHE A 89 -6.66 17.47 -3.69
CA PHE A 89 -5.92 18.61 -4.22
C PHE A 89 -6.81 19.66 -4.89
N SER A 90 -8.01 19.30 -5.37
CA SER A 90 -8.98 20.25 -5.94
C SER A 90 -9.73 21.09 -4.90
N SER A 91 -9.72 20.68 -3.63
CA SER A 91 -10.27 21.41 -2.46
C SER A 91 -9.37 22.61 -2.07
N SER A 92 -9.11 23.48 -3.05
CA SER A 92 -8.14 24.57 -2.94
C SER A 92 -8.68 25.71 -2.06
N THR A 93 -8.34 25.72 -0.78
CA THR A 93 -8.41 26.96 0.05
C THR A 93 -7.55 26.95 1.32
N THR A 94 -6.85 25.87 1.66
CA THR A 94 -6.17 25.76 2.98
C THR A 94 -4.64 25.76 2.88
N TYR A 95 -3.98 26.63 3.66
CA TYR A 95 -2.52 26.81 3.78
C TYR A 95 -1.75 25.56 4.27
N PHE A 96 -2.42 24.42 4.52
CA PHE A 96 -1.83 23.21 5.13
C PHE A 96 -2.29 21.91 4.45
N GLN A 97 -2.55 21.98 3.14
CA GLN A 97 -3.24 20.96 2.37
C GLN A 97 -2.57 19.58 2.38
N LYS A 98 -1.26 19.50 2.12
CA LYS A 98 -0.52 18.22 2.04
C LYS A 98 -0.49 17.55 3.41
N ASN A 99 -0.21 18.30 4.47
CA ASN A 99 -0.22 17.75 5.82
C ASN A 99 -1.63 17.33 6.27
N THR A 100 -2.67 18.11 5.94
CA THR A 100 -4.06 17.72 6.20
C THR A 100 -4.40 16.42 5.50
N ALA A 101 -4.07 16.29 4.23
CA ALA A 101 -4.33 15.08 3.45
C ALA A 101 -3.62 13.84 4.02
N ARG A 102 -2.35 13.98 4.41
CA ARG A 102 -1.58 12.91 5.07
C ARG A 102 -2.24 12.46 6.38
N VAL A 103 -2.71 13.41 7.19
CA VAL A 103 -3.45 13.12 8.43
C VAL A 103 -4.78 12.42 8.15
N LEU A 104 -5.58 12.93 7.22
CA LEU A 104 -6.88 12.34 6.87
C LEU A 104 -6.72 10.89 6.38
N MET A 105 -5.71 10.63 5.56
CA MET A 105 -5.37 9.28 5.11
C MET A 105 -4.99 8.38 6.29
N GLN A 106 -4.15 8.85 7.19
CA GLN A 106 -3.71 8.08 8.35
C GLN A 106 -4.86 7.76 9.32
N ILE A 107 -5.73 8.73 9.61
CA ILE A 107 -6.92 8.54 10.44
C ILE A 107 -7.85 7.49 9.80
N MET A 108 -8.09 7.58 8.49
CA MET A 108 -8.96 6.63 7.80
C MET A 108 -8.37 5.22 7.78
N LYS A 109 -7.05 5.07 7.58
CA LYS A 109 -6.37 3.78 7.72
C LYS A 109 -6.59 3.15 9.10
N GLU A 110 -6.46 3.95 10.17
CA GLU A 110 -6.75 3.46 11.53
C GLU A 110 -8.22 3.11 11.73
N LEU A 111 -9.14 3.86 11.11
CA LEU A 111 -10.58 3.62 11.21
C LEU A 111 -10.94 2.27 10.56
N VAL A 112 -10.40 1.98 9.38
CA VAL A 112 -10.55 0.69 8.70
C VAL A 112 -9.95 -0.44 9.54
N ARG A 113 -8.73 -0.25 10.07
CA ARG A 113 -8.06 -1.25 10.93
C ARG A 113 -8.76 -1.49 12.26
N SER A 114 -9.52 -0.53 12.76
CA SER A 114 -10.27 -0.64 14.03
C SER A 114 -11.66 -1.28 13.86
N ARG A 115 -11.93 -1.92 12.72
CA ARG A 115 -13.20 -2.62 12.45
C ARG A 115 -13.49 -3.63 13.57
N GLY A 116 -14.73 -3.58 14.09
CA GLY A 116 -15.16 -4.37 15.24
C GLY A 116 -15.12 -3.63 16.57
N ASN A 117 -14.40 -2.49 16.66
CA ASN A 117 -14.42 -1.60 17.82
C ASN A 117 -15.15 -0.29 17.48
N GLU A 118 -16.49 -0.31 17.59
CA GLU A 118 -17.37 0.80 17.22
C GLU A 118 -17.01 2.12 17.91
N LEU A 119 -16.66 2.09 19.21
CA LEU A 119 -16.28 3.30 19.94
C LEU A 119 -14.97 3.91 19.40
N ARG A 120 -13.97 3.07 19.10
CA ARG A 120 -12.71 3.56 18.49
C ARG A 120 -12.96 4.12 17.10
N GLN A 121 -13.79 3.46 16.29
CA GLN A 121 -14.13 3.96 14.96
C GLN A 121 -14.89 5.29 15.01
N LEU A 122 -15.81 5.49 15.97
CA LEU A 122 -16.50 6.77 16.16
C LEU A 122 -15.54 7.89 16.56
N LYS A 123 -14.57 7.61 17.45
CA LYS A 123 -13.50 8.58 17.79
C LYS A 123 -12.70 8.98 16.55
N LEU A 124 -12.30 8.02 15.74
CA LEU A 124 -11.55 8.30 14.51
C LEU A 124 -12.39 9.03 13.46
N ALA A 125 -13.69 8.71 13.33
CA ALA A 125 -14.60 9.44 12.47
C ALA A 125 -14.75 10.92 12.90
N HIS A 126 -14.82 11.16 14.21
CA HIS A 126 -14.82 12.50 14.78
C HIS A 126 -13.50 13.23 14.49
N ASP A 127 -12.35 12.60 14.80
CA ASP A 127 -11.02 13.14 14.55
C ASP A 127 -10.84 13.51 13.06
N PHE A 128 -11.33 12.67 12.14
CA PHE A 128 -11.34 12.94 10.70
C PHE A 128 -12.11 14.21 10.36
N ARG A 129 -13.34 14.39 10.87
CA ARG A 129 -14.13 15.60 10.61
C ARG A 129 -13.47 16.85 11.17
N MET A 130 -12.85 16.74 12.34
CA MET A 130 -12.16 17.86 12.98
C MET A 130 -10.89 18.27 12.21
N ALA A 131 -10.12 17.29 11.72
CA ALA A 131 -8.92 17.52 10.92
C ALA A 131 -9.24 18.01 9.50
N TYR A 132 -10.38 17.61 8.93
CA TYR A 132 -10.79 17.95 7.56
C TYR A 132 -10.84 19.47 7.30
N ALA A 133 -11.21 20.27 8.31
CA ALA A 133 -11.21 21.73 8.20
C ALA A 133 -9.82 22.35 7.96
N GLY A 134 -8.74 21.55 8.03
CA GLY A 134 -7.38 21.96 7.71
C GLY A 134 -6.79 22.98 8.69
N LYS A 135 -7.39 23.16 9.88
CA LYS A 135 -6.90 24.09 10.90
C LYS A 135 -5.50 23.65 11.37
N PRO A 136 -4.42 24.44 11.16
CA PRO A 136 -3.05 24.00 11.41
C PRO A 136 -2.81 23.45 12.82
N ARG A 137 -3.43 24.04 13.84
CA ARG A 137 -3.33 23.55 15.23
C ARG A 137 -3.83 22.11 15.40
N LEU A 138 -4.97 21.79 14.79
CA LEU A 138 -5.56 20.44 14.87
C LEU A 138 -4.74 19.45 14.05
N VAL A 139 -4.34 19.84 12.84
CA VAL A 139 -3.56 18.96 11.97
C VAL A 139 -2.18 18.65 12.57
N LYS A 140 -1.49 19.64 13.18
CA LYS A 140 -0.22 19.41 13.89
C LYS A 140 -0.38 18.49 15.10
N ALA A 141 -1.50 18.59 15.82
CA ALA A 141 -1.81 17.68 16.92
C ALA A 141 -1.99 16.24 16.41
N GLU A 142 -2.71 16.04 15.30
CA GLU A 142 -2.89 14.73 14.69
C GLU A 142 -1.59 14.17 14.07
N LEU A 143 -0.78 15.00 13.41
CA LEU A 143 0.56 14.62 12.96
C LEU A 143 1.39 14.06 14.12
N ARG A 144 1.43 14.77 15.26
CA ARG A 144 2.13 14.31 16.46
C ARG A 144 1.54 13.01 17.02
N ARG A 145 0.21 12.91 17.10
CA ARG A 145 -0.51 11.73 17.61
C ARG A 145 -0.23 10.48 16.79
N HIS A 146 -0.05 10.64 15.48
CA HIS A 146 0.27 9.55 14.56
C HIS A 146 1.77 9.41 14.26
N HIS A 147 2.64 10.12 14.99
CA HIS A 147 4.09 10.10 14.79
C HIS A 147 4.53 10.44 13.36
N LEU A 148 3.81 11.35 12.70
CA LEU A 148 4.14 11.87 11.38
C LEU A 148 4.88 13.21 11.52
N LEU A 149 6.00 13.34 10.81
CA LEU A 149 6.69 14.62 10.69
C LEU A 149 5.89 15.58 9.82
N GLU A 150 5.79 16.84 10.25
CA GLU A 150 5.26 17.93 9.44
C GLU A 150 6.18 18.16 8.23
N MET A 151 5.62 18.13 7.02
CA MET A 151 6.35 18.36 5.77
C MET A 151 6.14 19.79 5.28
N PRO A 152 7.08 20.38 4.53
CA PRO A 152 6.83 21.65 3.86
C PRO A 152 5.72 21.49 2.81
N GLU A 153 4.79 22.45 2.76
CA GLU A 153 3.69 22.45 1.77
C GLU A 153 4.23 22.64 0.33
N ALA A 154 5.38 23.30 0.16
CA ALA A 154 6.11 23.36 -1.10
C ALA A 154 6.61 21.99 -1.58
N TRP A 155 6.64 20.98 -0.70
CA TRP A 155 7.06 19.61 -0.98
C TRP A 155 8.48 19.49 -1.55
N ASN A 156 9.38 20.27 -0.97
CA ASN A 156 10.78 20.38 -1.34
C ASN A 156 11.72 19.74 -0.30
N GLN A 157 11.20 18.87 0.57
CA GLN A 157 11.99 18.16 1.57
C GLN A 157 12.97 17.15 0.95
N PHE A 158 14.05 16.86 1.68
CA PHE A 158 15.00 15.79 1.39
C PHE A 158 14.67 14.56 2.23
N ALA A 159 13.62 13.83 1.84
CA ALA A 159 13.21 12.59 2.49
C ALA A 159 13.21 11.46 1.46
N PHE A 160 14.02 10.43 1.70
CA PHE A 160 14.23 9.34 0.76
C PHE A 160 14.36 7.99 1.49
N ASP A 161 14.12 6.91 0.74
CA ASP A 161 14.38 5.54 1.15
C ASP A 161 14.89 4.77 -0.07
N ASP A 162 16.16 4.36 -0.03
CA ASP A 162 16.88 3.86 -1.21
C ASP A 162 16.84 2.32 -1.31
N HIS A 163 16.16 1.62 -0.40
CA HIS A 163 16.07 0.16 -0.49
C HIS A 163 14.77 -0.38 0.13
N VAL A 164 13.69 -0.39 -0.67
CA VAL A 164 12.42 -1.00 -0.27
C VAL A 164 11.98 -2.11 -1.20
N HIS A 165 11.08 -2.96 -0.70
CA HIS A 165 10.52 -4.09 -1.42
C HIS A 165 9.00 -4.04 -1.36
N ASP A 166 8.36 -4.27 -2.51
CA ASP A 166 6.91 -4.42 -2.63
C ASP A 166 6.50 -5.91 -2.58
N ALA A 167 5.22 -6.16 -2.81
CA ALA A 167 4.63 -7.49 -2.84
C ALA A 167 5.17 -8.38 -3.95
N ASN A 168 5.85 -7.88 -4.98
CA ASN A 168 6.40 -8.70 -6.08
C ASN A 168 7.79 -9.28 -5.73
N THR A 169 8.33 -8.95 -4.55
CA THR A 169 9.53 -9.60 -3.98
C THR A 169 9.26 -10.17 -2.59
N LYS A 170 9.79 -9.55 -1.52
CA LYS A 170 9.63 -9.98 -0.11
C LYS A 170 8.72 -9.07 0.72
N GLY A 171 8.16 -8.03 0.10
CA GLY A 171 7.20 -7.14 0.72
C GLY A 171 5.80 -7.76 0.76
N ARG A 172 4.86 -7.04 1.37
CA ARG A 172 3.44 -7.46 1.46
C ARG A 172 2.46 -6.48 0.82
N LYS A 173 2.97 -5.38 0.25
CA LYS A 173 2.17 -4.25 -0.23
C LYS A 173 2.39 -4.10 -1.72
N SER A 174 1.31 -3.94 -2.49
CA SER A 174 1.40 -3.62 -3.91
C SER A 174 2.20 -2.33 -4.15
N PRO A 175 2.71 -2.09 -5.38
CA PRO A 175 3.37 -0.83 -5.73
C PRO A 175 2.60 0.41 -5.28
N THR A 176 1.31 0.50 -5.62
CA THR A 176 0.48 1.65 -5.23
C THR A 176 0.37 1.81 -3.71
N HIS A 177 0.21 0.71 -2.96
CA HIS A 177 0.12 0.76 -1.50
C HIS A 177 1.45 1.22 -0.89
N LEU A 178 2.58 0.70 -1.37
CA LEU A 178 3.90 1.10 -0.92
C LEU A 178 4.12 2.61 -1.09
N LEU A 179 3.78 3.15 -2.26
CA LEU A 179 3.92 4.58 -2.56
C LEU A 179 2.99 5.46 -1.72
N MET A 180 1.74 5.03 -1.52
CA MET A 180 0.82 5.72 -0.61
C MET A 180 1.40 5.81 0.81
N ASP A 181 1.98 4.72 1.31
CA ASP A 181 2.60 4.70 2.64
C ASP A 181 3.86 5.57 2.73
N ALA A 182 4.68 5.58 1.68
CA ALA A 182 5.83 6.46 1.56
C ALA A 182 5.40 7.94 1.58
N TRP A 183 4.35 8.27 0.82
CA TRP A 183 3.78 9.61 0.76
C TRP A 183 3.22 10.09 2.11
N ILE A 184 2.49 9.23 2.84
CA ILE A 184 2.01 9.53 4.20
C ILE A 184 3.20 9.85 5.13
N LYS A 185 4.33 9.15 4.99
CA LYS A 185 5.55 9.41 5.75
C LYS A 185 6.30 10.67 5.32
N GLY A 186 5.96 11.25 4.16
CA GLY A 186 6.62 12.43 3.61
C GLY A 186 7.84 12.11 2.75
N ILE A 187 8.02 10.85 2.35
CA ILE A 187 9.11 10.42 1.46
C ILE A 187 8.83 10.98 0.05
N ARG A 188 9.86 11.60 -0.54
CA ARG A 188 9.82 12.22 -1.87
C ARG A 188 10.61 11.42 -2.91
N LYS A 189 11.56 10.59 -2.47
CA LYS A 189 12.34 9.72 -3.35
C LYS A 189 12.35 8.30 -2.81
N LEU A 190 12.05 7.32 -3.66
CA LEU A 190 11.92 5.92 -3.26
C LEU A 190 12.57 5.01 -4.29
N THR A 191 13.50 4.16 -3.86
CA THR A 191 14.08 3.12 -4.72
C THR A 191 13.48 1.77 -4.35
N VAL A 192 12.71 1.18 -5.29
CA VAL A 192 12.11 -0.15 -5.12
C VAL A 192 12.99 -1.19 -5.80
N VAL A 193 13.39 -2.19 -5.03
CA VAL A 193 14.35 -3.20 -5.46
C VAL A 193 13.63 -4.53 -5.71
N TYR A 194 13.72 -5.03 -6.94
CA TYR A 194 13.18 -6.29 -7.40
C TYR A 194 14.26 -7.38 -7.42
N TYR A 195 13.88 -8.65 -7.25
CA TYR A 195 14.82 -9.77 -7.23
C TYR A 195 14.86 -10.46 -8.58
N ASN A 196 16.04 -10.47 -9.19
CA ASN A 196 16.41 -11.10 -10.46
C ASN A 196 15.67 -10.60 -11.71
N HIS A 197 14.39 -10.26 -11.62
CA HIS A 197 13.56 -9.75 -12.71
C HIS A 197 12.45 -8.84 -12.18
N VAL A 198 11.80 -8.10 -13.07
CA VAL A 198 10.60 -7.30 -12.80
C VAL A 198 9.68 -7.40 -14.02
N GLU A 199 8.36 -7.44 -13.78
CA GLU A 199 7.35 -7.44 -14.84
C GLU A 199 6.98 -6.00 -15.25
N ASP A 200 6.67 -5.79 -16.52
CA ASP A 200 6.38 -4.45 -17.05
C ASP A 200 5.14 -3.83 -16.40
N GLU A 201 4.11 -4.62 -16.09
CA GLU A 201 2.91 -4.10 -15.42
C GLU A 201 3.21 -3.61 -14.00
N VAL A 202 4.20 -4.22 -13.33
CA VAL A 202 4.64 -3.81 -11.99
C VAL A 202 5.40 -2.48 -12.08
N VAL A 203 6.30 -2.36 -13.06
CA VAL A 203 7.02 -1.12 -13.35
C VAL A 203 6.05 0.00 -13.71
N ALA A 204 5.10 -0.26 -14.61
CA ALA A 204 4.09 0.70 -15.03
C ALA A 204 3.23 1.20 -13.85
N GLU A 205 2.72 0.29 -13.00
CA GLU A 205 1.97 0.67 -11.81
C GLU A 205 2.81 1.56 -10.88
N LEU A 206 4.07 1.19 -10.64
CA LEU A 206 4.96 1.90 -9.74
C LEU A 206 5.25 3.33 -10.24
N LEU A 207 5.59 3.48 -11.51
CA LEU A 207 5.88 4.76 -12.16
C LEU A 207 4.63 5.66 -12.22
N GLU A 208 3.46 5.08 -12.50
CA GLU A 208 2.20 5.80 -12.54
C GLU A 208 1.78 6.28 -11.14
N ALA A 209 1.89 5.43 -10.12
CA ALA A 209 1.62 5.80 -8.73
C ALA A 209 2.59 6.89 -8.24
N GLY A 210 3.88 6.79 -8.58
CA GLY A 210 4.88 7.81 -8.28
C GLY A 210 4.54 9.17 -8.87
N SER A 211 4.15 9.19 -10.16
CA SER A 211 3.70 10.41 -10.86
C SER A 211 2.42 11.01 -10.25
N ILE A 212 1.48 10.16 -9.81
CA ILE A 212 0.25 10.63 -9.14
C ILE A 212 0.57 11.31 -7.80
N LEU A 213 1.51 10.76 -7.03
CA LEU A 213 1.82 11.21 -5.66
C LEU A 213 2.97 12.23 -5.58
N ASP A 214 3.57 12.60 -6.71
CA ASP A 214 4.76 13.47 -6.75
C ASP A 214 5.93 12.88 -5.92
N ILE A 215 6.18 11.59 -6.14
CA ILE A 215 7.32 10.83 -5.59
C ILE A 215 8.22 10.43 -6.75
N HIS A 216 9.50 10.78 -6.66
CA HIS A 216 10.52 10.29 -7.57
C HIS A 216 10.83 8.82 -7.28
N VAL A 217 10.43 7.95 -8.19
CA VAL A 217 10.64 6.51 -8.09
C VAL A 217 11.89 6.12 -8.85
N ARG A 218 12.69 5.23 -8.25
CA ARG A 218 13.76 4.48 -8.91
C ARG A 218 13.49 3.00 -8.80
N ILE A 219 13.95 2.26 -9.80
CA ILE A 219 13.75 0.82 -9.90
C ILE A 219 15.13 0.18 -9.91
N GLY A 220 15.36 -0.71 -8.96
CA GLY A 220 16.57 -1.51 -8.90
C GLY A 220 16.25 -2.98 -9.15
N ILE A 221 17.12 -3.68 -9.87
CA ILE A 221 17.07 -5.15 -9.98
C ILE A 221 18.28 -5.70 -9.24
N GLU A 222 18.04 -6.40 -8.14
CA GLU A 222 19.07 -7.08 -7.40
C GLU A 222 19.42 -8.40 -8.08
N LEU A 223 20.69 -8.52 -8.43
CA LEU A 223 21.27 -9.65 -9.14
C LEU A 223 22.38 -10.30 -8.32
N TRP A 224 22.61 -11.57 -8.61
CA TRP A 224 23.70 -12.35 -8.05
C TRP A 224 24.71 -12.66 -9.14
N SER A 225 25.99 -12.54 -8.83
CA SER A 225 27.06 -12.97 -9.73
C SER A 225 28.21 -13.60 -8.94
N GLN A 226 29.00 -14.42 -9.61
CA GLN A 226 30.23 -14.95 -9.03
C GLN A 226 31.37 -13.95 -9.23
N PHE A 227 32.03 -13.57 -8.14
CA PHE A 227 33.22 -12.74 -8.14
C PHE A 227 34.27 -13.37 -7.23
N ARG A 228 35.42 -13.74 -7.80
CA ARG A 228 36.55 -14.36 -7.09
C ARG A 228 36.14 -15.61 -6.28
N GLY A 229 35.35 -16.50 -6.89
CA GLY A 229 34.90 -17.75 -6.27
C GLY A 229 33.86 -17.59 -5.16
N LYS A 230 33.30 -16.39 -4.98
CA LYS A 230 32.21 -16.11 -4.04
C LYS A 230 31.03 -15.47 -4.77
N PHE A 231 29.83 -15.64 -4.23
CA PHE A 231 28.68 -14.90 -4.71
C PHE A 231 28.68 -13.48 -4.16
N VAL A 232 28.47 -12.51 -5.05
CA VAL A 232 28.22 -11.11 -4.71
C VAL A 232 26.82 -10.72 -5.16
N ARG A 233 26.21 -9.81 -4.39
CA ARG A 233 24.95 -9.16 -4.75
C ARG A 233 25.24 -7.75 -5.19
N PHE A 234 24.57 -7.31 -6.23
CA PHE A 234 24.57 -5.91 -6.65
C PHE A 234 23.17 -5.53 -7.10
N VAL A 235 22.86 -4.24 -7.00
CA VAL A 235 21.61 -3.69 -7.50
C VAL A 235 21.93 -2.96 -8.79
N TRP A 236 21.29 -3.38 -9.87
CA TRP A 236 21.28 -2.65 -11.12
C TRP A 236 20.14 -1.63 -11.06
N GLU A 237 20.47 -0.38 -10.79
CA GLU A 237 19.50 0.73 -10.81
C GLU A 237 19.25 1.18 -12.25
N LEU A 238 17.97 1.21 -12.63
CA LEU A 238 17.50 1.65 -13.94
C LEU A 238 17.39 3.18 -13.94
N GLU A 239 18.52 3.85 -14.11
CA GLU A 239 18.64 5.31 -14.20
C GLU A 239 18.97 5.78 -15.63
N GLY A 240 18.80 7.08 -15.88
CA GLY A 240 19.23 7.73 -17.13
C GLY A 240 18.14 7.90 -18.20
N PHE A 241 16.89 7.62 -17.87
CA PHE A 241 15.75 7.77 -18.77
C PHE A 241 15.14 9.18 -18.70
N PHE A 242 14.65 9.70 -19.84
CA PHE A 242 14.01 11.02 -19.89
C PHE A 242 12.62 11.01 -19.28
N ASP A 243 11.86 9.93 -19.52
CA ASP A 243 10.53 9.73 -18.95
C ASP A 243 10.22 8.24 -18.68
N ASN A 244 9.03 7.99 -18.15
CA ASN A 244 8.56 6.65 -17.81
C ASN A 244 8.40 5.74 -19.05
N HIS A 245 8.11 6.31 -20.23
CA HIS A 245 7.94 5.53 -21.45
C HIS A 245 9.29 5.04 -21.98
N ASP A 246 10.34 5.85 -21.87
CA ASP A 246 11.69 5.44 -22.26
C ASP A 246 12.21 4.29 -21.41
N LEU A 247 11.94 4.30 -20.10
CA LEU A 247 12.27 3.18 -19.22
C LEU A 247 11.51 1.90 -19.60
N LEU A 248 10.20 1.98 -19.86
CA LEU A 248 9.43 0.81 -20.29
C LEU A 248 9.93 0.24 -21.63
N ARG A 249 10.23 1.12 -22.61
CA ARG A 249 10.82 0.70 -23.89
C ARG A 249 12.17 0.02 -23.72
N PHE A 250 12.97 0.45 -22.75
CA PHE A 250 14.24 -0.19 -22.43
C PHE A 250 14.06 -1.62 -21.91
N LEU A 251 13.03 -1.87 -21.10
CA LEU A 251 12.70 -3.23 -20.63
C LEU A 251 12.29 -4.15 -21.79
N ASP A 252 11.65 -3.60 -22.82
CA ASP A 252 11.29 -4.29 -24.06
C ASP A 252 12.47 -4.54 -25.02
N GLU A 253 13.68 -4.06 -24.71
CA GLU A 253 14.84 -4.31 -25.58
C GLU A 253 15.24 -5.80 -25.51
N PRO A 254 15.47 -6.47 -26.67
CA PRO A 254 15.82 -7.88 -26.70
C PRO A 254 16.93 -8.34 -25.73
N PRO A 255 18.07 -7.64 -25.57
CA PRO A 255 19.09 -8.04 -24.60
C PRO A 255 18.61 -7.91 -23.14
N VAL A 256 17.76 -6.94 -22.83
CA VAL A 256 17.22 -6.73 -21.47
C VAL A 256 16.19 -7.80 -21.16
N MET A 257 15.27 -8.08 -22.09
CA MET A 257 14.31 -9.18 -21.95
C MET A 257 15.00 -10.53 -21.74
N ALA A 258 16.09 -10.80 -22.47
CA ALA A 258 16.87 -12.03 -22.30
C ALA A 258 17.46 -12.13 -20.88
N LEU A 259 18.06 -11.04 -20.38
CA LEU A 259 18.58 -10.97 -19.01
C LEU A 259 17.48 -11.17 -17.96
N LEU A 260 16.30 -10.56 -18.16
CA LEU A 260 15.17 -10.71 -17.25
C LEU A 260 14.60 -12.14 -17.26
N GLU A 261 14.58 -12.84 -18.40
CA GLU A 261 14.18 -14.26 -18.44
C GLU A 261 15.19 -15.16 -17.73
N GLU A 262 16.50 -14.93 -17.89
CA GLU A 262 17.52 -15.62 -17.07
C GLU A 262 17.28 -15.37 -15.57
N GLY A 263 16.97 -14.12 -15.20
CA GLY A 263 16.58 -13.76 -13.84
C GLY A 263 15.32 -14.49 -13.37
N ARG A 264 14.33 -14.68 -14.24
CA ARG A 264 13.11 -15.42 -13.97
C ARG A 264 13.40 -16.90 -13.73
N GLU A 265 14.33 -17.50 -14.46
CA GLU A 265 14.80 -18.88 -14.22
C GLU A 265 15.49 -19.03 -12.85
N VAL A 266 16.34 -18.06 -12.47
CA VAL A 266 16.96 -18.02 -11.14
C VAL A 266 15.90 -17.93 -10.04
N SER A 267 14.91 -17.04 -10.20
CA SER A 267 13.79 -16.95 -9.26
C SER A 267 13.01 -18.27 -9.17
N ARG A 268 12.73 -18.96 -10.28
CA ARG A 268 12.08 -20.29 -10.27
C ARG A 268 12.91 -21.32 -9.50
N TYR A 269 14.24 -21.32 -9.65
CA TYR A 269 15.12 -22.19 -8.88
C TYR A 269 15.06 -21.89 -7.38
N GLN A 270 15.13 -20.61 -6.99
CA GLN A 270 15.04 -20.20 -5.59
C GLN A 270 13.70 -20.57 -4.96
N GLN A 271 12.60 -20.43 -5.71
CA GLN A 271 11.27 -20.85 -5.25
C GLN A 271 11.21 -22.35 -4.96
N ARG A 272 11.73 -23.20 -5.86
CA ARG A 272 11.82 -24.65 -5.62
C ARG A 272 12.63 -24.98 -4.36
N TYR A 273 13.72 -24.25 -4.12
CA TYR A 273 14.51 -24.42 -2.90
C TYR A 273 13.72 -24.07 -1.64
N VAL A 274 12.94 -22.97 -1.64
CA VAL A 274 12.09 -22.59 -0.50
C VAL A 274 11.01 -23.65 -0.22
N LEU A 275 10.39 -24.21 -1.27
CA LEU A 275 9.41 -25.28 -1.13
C LEU A 275 10.05 -26.57 -0.60
N ALA A 276 11.25 -26.92 -1.05
CA ALA A 276 12.02 -28.03 -0.49
C ALA A 276 12.34 -27.81 1.00
N ALA A 277 12.67 -26.57 1.40
CA ALA A 277 12.89 -26.22 2.80
C ALA A 277 11.62 -26.33 3.66
N LEU A 278 10.44 -25.98 3.11
CA LEU A 278 9.15 -26.23 3.76
C LEU A 278 8.91 -27.75 3.96
N GLY A 279 9.19 -28.56 2.93
CA GLY A 279 9.12 -30.02 3.04
C GLY A 279 10.05 -30.59 4.10
N GLU A 280 11.30 -30.10 4.16
CA GLU A 280 12.26 -30.51 5.18
C GLU A 280 11.83 -30.06 6.58
N PHE A 281 11.25 -28.86 6.71
CA PHE A 281 10.68 -28.40 7.96
C PHE A 281 9.59 -29.34 8.47
N ASN A 282 8.60 -29.70 7.63
CA ASN A 282 7.54 -30.62 8.01
C ASN A 282 8.06 -32.01 8.41
N ARG A 283 9.05 -32.52 7.68
CA ARG A 283 9.58 -33.88 7.90
C ARG A 283 10.48 -33.98 9.13
N ARG A 284 11.35 -32.99 9.34
CA ARG A 284 12.44 -33.09 10.33
C ARG A 284 12.30 -32.09 11.48
N HIS A 285 12.07 -30.82 11.17
CA HIS A 285 12.17 -29.76 12.17
C HIS A 285 10.90 -29.63 13.00
N ARG A 286 9.72 -29.74 12.37
CA ARG A 286 8.41 -29.68 13.04
C ARG A 286 8.26 -30.77 14.12
N PRO A 287 8.52 -32.06 13.85
CA PRO A 287 8.37 -33.08 14.90
C PRO A 287 9.33 -32.90 16.08
N VAL A 288 10.54 -32.38 15.81
CA VAL A 288 11.51 -32.07 16.87
C VAL A 288 11.02 -30.92 17.74
N LEU A 289 10.57 -29.82 17.12
CA LEU A 289 10.02 -28.66 17.84
C LEU A 289 8.75 -29.02 18.62
N ASP A 290 7.86 -29.80 18.03
CA ASP A 290 6.66 -30.34 18.69
C ASP A 290 7.02 -31.14 19.94
N GLY A 291 8.04 -32.01 19.83
CA GLY A 291 8.56 -32.79 20.95
C GLY A 291 9.18 -31.94 22.06
N GLU A 292 9.94 -30.90 21.72
CA GLU A 292 10.57 -29.99 22.67
C GLU A 292 9.56 -29.08 23.39
N LEU A 293 8.52 -28.63 22.68
CA LEU A 293 7.51 -27.71 23.19
C LEU A 293 6.28 -28.41 23.79
N GLY A 294 6.17 -29.73 23.64
CA GLY A 294 5.03 -30.52 24.11
C GLY A 294 3.72 -30.17 23.37
N VAL A 295 3.82 -29.74 22.12
CA VAL A 295 2.68 -29.42 21.25
C VAL A 295 2.57 -30.43 20.11
N SER A 296 1.42 -30.45 19.44
CA SER A 296 1.22 -31.22 18.21
C SER A 296 0.72 -30.26 17.14
N SER A 297 1.63 -29.83 16.26
CA SER A 297 1.31 -28.94 15.17
C SER A 297 0.89 -29.74 13.93
N ARG A 298 0.05 -29.15 13.09
CA ARG A 298 -0.30 -29.72 11.79
C ARG A 298 0.83 -29.50 10.79
N GLU A 299 0.94 -30.37 9.80
CA GLU A 299 1.84 -30.11 8.67
C GLU A 299 1.41 -28.84 7.93
N LEU A 300 2.41 -28.09 7.50
CA LEU A 300 2.21 -26.87 6.74
C LEU A 300 2.04 -27.20 5.27
N ASP A 301 0.87 -26.90 4.72
CA ASP A 301 0.55 -27.16 3.31
C ASP A 301 1.24 -26.16 2.37
N GLU A 302 1.70 -26.66 1.23
CA GLU A 302 2.38 -25.87 0.21
C GLU A 302 1.44 -24.85 -0.46
N ALA A 303 0.21 -25.25 -0.80
CA ALA A 303 -0.75 -24.35 -1.44
C ALA A 303 -1.20 -23.24 -0.47
N ASP A 304 -1.33 -23.55 0.83
CA ASP A 304 -1.57 -22.56 1.87
C ASP A 304 -0.41 -21.57 1.98
N PHE A 305 0.83 -22.06 1.93
CA PHE A 305 2.02 -21.19 1.94
C PHE A 305 2.08 -20.28 0.71
N LEU A 306 1.82 -20.80 -0.49
CA LEU A 306 1.81 -19.99 -1.71
C LEU A 306 0.70 -18.94 -1.68
N ARG A 307 -0.49 -19.27 -1.14
CA ARG A 307 -1.56 -18.28 -0.90
C ARG A 307 -1.17 -17.22 0.11
N TYR A 308 -0.41 -17.57 1.14
CA TYR A 308 0.13 -16.62 2.11
C TYR A 308 1.13 -15.65 1.48
N VAL A 309 1.96 -16.11 0.55
CA VAL A 309 2.89 -15.25 -0.22
C VAL A 309 2.15 -14.34 -1.21
N GLY A 310 1.09 -14.82 -1.84
CA GLY A 310 0.27 -14.04 -2.77
C GLY A 310 0.97 -13.81 -4.11
N THR A 311 1.10 -12.56 -4.54
CA THR A 311 1.73 -12.19 -5.82
C THR A 311 3.26 -12.13 -5.77
N GLY A 312 3.85 -12.40 -4.60
CA GLY A 312 5.29 -12.28 -4.40
C GLY A 312 6.10 -13.52 -4.74
N GLN A 313 7.42 -13.37 -4.68
CA GLN A 313 8.34 -14.49 -4.83
C GLN A 313 8.52 -15.18 -3.46
N PRO A 314 8.20 -16.49 -3.34
CA PRO A 314 8.51 -17.27 -2.15
C PRO A 314 9.95 -17.08 -1.70
N SER A 315 10.14 -16.80 -0.42
CA SER A 315 11.46 -16.57 0.18
C SER A 315 11.53 -17.24 1.55
N LEU A 316 12.73 -17.50 2.04
CA LEU A 316 12.90 -18.04 3.40
C LEU A 316 12.33 -17.12 4.48
N LEU A 317 12.30 -15.79 4.23
CA LEU A 317 11.64 -14.84 5.14
C LEU A 317 10.12 -15.06 5.17
N HIS A 318 9.50 -15.31 4.03
CA HIS A 318 8.08 -15.67 3.98
C HIS A 318 7.82 -16.96 4.72
N LEU A 319 8.64 -17.99 4.49
CA LEU A 319 8.52 -19.27 5.16
C LEU A 319 8.64 -19.15 6.68
N ALA A 320 9.65 -18.41 7.17
CA ALA A 320 9.83 -18.17 8.60
C ALA A 320 8.61 -17.47 9.24
N LYS A 321 8.06 -16.45 8.58
CA LYS A 321 6.85 -15.76 9.07
C LYS A 321 5.62 -16.65 9.00
N TYR A 322 5.48 -17.46 7.95
CA TYR A 322 4.38 -18.40 7.82
C TYR A 322 4.41 -19.46 8.93
N ILE A 323 5.59 -19.97 9.29
CA ILE A 323 5.77 -20.88 10.43
C ILE A 323 5.45 -20.20 11.77
N GLN A 324 5.77 -18.90 11.92
CA GLN A 324 5.47 -18.15 13.14
C GLN A 324 3.99 -17.78 13.30
N ASP A 325 3.32 -17.47 12.19
CA ASP A 325 1.93 -16.99 12.18
C ASP A 325 0.91 -18.16 12.17
N GLY A 326 1.32 -19.37 11.75
CA GLY A 326 0.47 -20.53 11.49
C GLY A 326 0.32 -21.51 12.64
#